data_AF-A0A413SE41-F1
#
_entry.id   AF-A0A413SE41-F1
#
_cell.length_a   1.000
_cell.length_b   1.000
_cell.length_c   1.000
_cell.angle_alpha   90.00
_cell.angle_beta   90.00
_cell.angle_gamma   90.00
#
_symmetry.space_group_name_H-M   'P 1'
#
loop_
_entity.id
_entity.type
_entity.pdbx_description
1 polymer ?
#
loop_
_entity_poly.entity_id
_entity_poly.type
_entity_poly.pdbx_seq_one_letter_code
_entity_poly.pdbx_strand_id
1 'polypeptide(L)'
;MVIQKVINNNVISAYDVNQQEIVIMGKGIGFKAHTGELIDESKIEKVFRIENENLSRQFQELLENIPLEHMQLTSDIISYAIKNLNVQLNQNI
;
A
#
# COMPACT_ATOMS: atom_id res chain seq x y z
N MET A 1 6.31 5.68 -12.11
CA MET A 1 6.04 4.28 -11.67
C MET A 1 5.00 3.67 -12.58
N VAL A 2 5.04 2.36 -12.84
CA VAL A 2 4.09 1.68 -13.76
C VAL A 2 3.25 0.66 -12.98
N ILE A 3 1.94 0.64 -13.23
CA ILE A 3 1.01 -0.27 -12.58
C ILE A 3 1.29 -1.71 -13.02
N GLN A 4 1.55 -2.58 -12.06
CA GLN A 4 1.69 -4.02 -12.28
C GLN A 4 0.35 -4.73 -12.07
N LYS A 5 -0.34 -4.45 -10.96
CA LYS A 5 -1.64 -5.05 -10.63
C LYS A 5 -2.53 -4.05 -9.92
N VAL A 6 -3.81 -4.03 -10.26
CA VAL A 6 -4.84 -3.35 -9.47
C VAL A 6 -5.37 -4.32 -8.43
N ILE A 7 -5.20 -3.98 -7.15
CA ILE A 7 -5.61 -4.83 -6.02
C ILE A 7 -7.05 -4.50 -5.65
N ASN A 8 -7.35 -3.21 -5.47
CA ASN A 8 -8.70 -2.70 -5.29
C ASN A 8 -8.77 -1.21 -5.72
N ASN A 9 -9.90 -0.53 -5.49
CA ASN A 9 -10.08 0.87 -5.88
C ASN A 9 -9.03 1.84 -5.29
N ASN A 10 -8.42 1.48 -4.16
CA ASN A 10 -7.54 2.34 -3.37
C ASN A 10 -6.13 1.77 -3.19
N VAL A 11 -5.83 0.61 -3.79
CA VAL A 11 -4.55 -0.08 -3.65
C VAL A 11 -4.13 -0.68 -4.98
N ILE A 12 -2.88 -0.45 -5.37
CA ILE A 12 -2.24 -1.04 -6.55
C ILE A 12 -0.85 -1.59 -6.19
N SER A 13 -0.36 -2.57 -6.93
CA SER A 13 1.07 -2.90 -6.99
C SER A 13 1.70 -2.32 -8.25
N ALA A 14 2.96 -1.92 -8.14
CA ALA A 14 3.68 -1.24 -9.21
C ALA A 14 5.17 -1.54 -9.16
N TYR A 15 5.85 -1.29 -10.28
CA TYR A 15 7.30 -1.24 -10.31
C TYR A 15 7.79 0.20 -10.15
N ASP A 16 8.74 0.39 -9.25
CA ASP A 16 9.46 1.64 -9.09
C ASP A 16 10.58 1.79 -10.13
N VAL A 17 11.34 2.90 -10.06
CA VAL A 17 12.43 3.20 -10.99
C VAL A 17 13.58 2.18 -10.94
N ASN A 18 13.69 1.40 -9.86
CA ASN A 18 14.72 0.38 -9.65
C ASN A 18 14.20 -1.03 -10.01
N GLN A 19 13.03 -1.14 -10.63
CA GLN A 19 12.33 -2.41 -10.89
C GLN A 19 11.98 -3.20 -9.63
N GLN A 20 11.85 -2.53 -8.48
CA GLN A 20 11.36 -3.16 -7.27
C GLN A 20 9.83 -3.09 -7.21
N GLU A 21 9.20 -4.20 -6.85
CA GLU A 21 7.76 -4.22 -6.59
C GLU A 21 7.45 -3.42 -5.32
N ILE A 22 6.48 -2.51 -5.45
CA ILE A 22 5.98 -1.67 -4.38
C ILE A 22 4.46 -1.73 -4.34
N VAL A 23 3.90 -1.60 -3.13
CA VAL A 23 2.45 -1.49 -2.94
C VAL A 23 2.12 -0.04 -2.64
N ILE A 24 1.18 0.53 -3.39
CA ILE A 24 0.81 1.93 -3.30
C ILE A 24 -0.65 2.04 -2.87
N MET A 25 -0.90 2.84 -1.84
CA MET A 25 -2.23 3.16 -1.33
C MET A 25 -2.56 4.63 -1.59
N GLY A 26 -3.82 4.88 -1.91
CA GLY A 26 -4.30 6.20 -2.24
C GLY A 26 -5.78 6.20 -2.58
N LYS A 27 -6.53 7.23 -2.17
CA LYS A 27 -7.95 7.33 -2.48
C LYS A 27 -8.22 7.29 -3.99
N GLY A 28 -8.90 6.24 -4.44
CA GLY A 28 -9.26 6.05 -5.85
C GLY A 28 -8.07 5.83 -6.79
N ILE A 29 -6.90 5.40 -6.29
CA ILE A 29 -5.71 5.18 -7.12
C ILE A 29 -5.86 3.99 -8.07
N GLY A 30 -6.61 2.96 -7.69
CA GLY A 30 -6.95 1.82 -8.53
C GLY A 30 -8.26 1.97 -9.30
N PHE A 31 -9.02 3.04 -9.04
CA PHE A 31 -10.32 3.25 -9.69
C PHE A 31 -10.12 3.57 -11.18
N LYS A 32 -10.60 2.68 -12.05
CA LYS A 32 -10.43 2.73 -13.52
C LYS A 32 -8.98 2.69 -14.00
N ALA A 33 -8.07 2.25 -13.15
CA ALA A 33 -6.68 2.05 -13.52
C ALA A 33 -6.51 0.69 -14.22
N HIS A 34 -5.50 0.58 -15.09
CA HIS A 34 -5.16 -0.67 -15.76
C HIS A 34 -3.68 -1.01 -15.61
N THR A 35 -3.36 -2.30 -15.60
CA THR A 35 -1.98 -2.78 -15.67
C THR A 35 -1.27 -2.18 -16.89
N GLY A 36 -0.04 -1.71 -16.68
CA GLY A 36 0.78 -1.06 -17.70
C GLY A 36 0.62 0.47 -17.78
N GLU A 37 -0.39 1.05 -17.12
CA GLU A 37 -0.56 2.51 -17.09
C GLU A 37 0.46 3.18 -16.14
N LEU A 38 0.70 4.47 -16.39
CA LEU A 38 1.45 5.32 -15.47
C LEU A 38 0.59 5.68 -14.27
N ILE A 39 1.21 5.71 -13.10
CA ILE A 39 0.53 6.05 -11.85
C ILE A 39 0.37 7.57 -11.75
N ASP A 40 -0.84 8.00 -11.39
CA ASP A 40 -1.11 9.38 -10.98
C ASP A 40 -0.53 9.63 -9.59
N GLU A 41 0.64 10.27 -9.54
CA GLU A 41 1.37 10.51 -8.29
C GLU A 41 0.59 11.42 -7.33
N SER A 42 -0.37 12.22 -7.80
CA SER A 42 -1.20 13.08 -6.94
C SER A 42 -2.15 12.30 -6.03
N LYS A 43 -2.43 11.03 -6.37
CA LYS A 43 -3.29 10.14 -5.58
C LYS A 43 -2.52 9.32 -4.56
N ILE A 44 -1.19 9.39 -4.54
CA ILE A 44 -0.37 8.58 -3.63
C ILE A 44 -0.47 9.13 -2.21
N GLU A 45 -0.97 8.31 -1.29
CA GLU A 45 -0.98 8.62 0.14
C GLU A 45 0.14 7.88 0.87
N LYS A 46 0.39 6.62 0.49
CA LYS A 46 1.39 5.78 1.15
C LYS A 46 2.01 4.78 0.19
N VAL A 47 3.32 4.60 0.30
CA VAL A 47 4.09 3.61 -0.47
C VAL A 47 4.73 2.63 0.50
N PHE A 48 4.47 1.35 0.30
CA PHE A 48 5.05 0.25 1.05
C PHE A 48 6.08 -0.46 0.18
N ARG A 49 7.31 -0.56 0.70
CA ARG A 49 8.40 -1.32 0.12
C ARG A 49 8.58 -2.56 0.98
N ILE A 50 8.35 -3.72 0.40
CA ILE A 50 8.46 -4.99 1.12
C ILE A 50 9.61 -5.76 0.49
N GLU A 51 10.70 -5.93 1.23
CA GLU A 51 11.93 -6.57 0.73
C GLU A 51 11.77 -8.08 0.48
N ASN A 52 10.72 -8.69 1.05
CA ASN A 52 10.45 -10.12 0.96
C ASN A 52 9.21 -10.40 0.09
N GLU A 53 9.40 -11.12 -1.02
CA GLU A 53 8.33 -11.45 -1.97
C GLU A 53 7.17 -12.24 -1.35
N ASN A 54 7.44 -13.15 -0.41
CA ASN A 54 6.38 -13.91 0.26
C ASN A 54 5.53 -13.01 1.16
N LEU A 55 6.17 -12.09 1.89
CA LEU A 55 5.48 -11.12 2.72
C LEU A 55 4.68 -10.14 1.86
N SER A 56 5.23 -9.70 0.72
CA SER A 56 4.53 -8.85 -0.25
C SER A 56 3.25 -9.53 -0.73
N ARG A 57 3.32 -10.81 -1.12
CA ARG A 57 2.17 -11.57 -1.59
C ARG A 57 1.09 -11.73 -0.51
N GLN A 58 1.48 -12.13 0.70
CA GLN A 58 0.55 -12.24 1.83
C GLN A 58 -0.11 -10.89 2.15
N PHE A 59 0.66 -9.80 2.09
CA PHE A 59 0.13 -8.46 2.30
C PHE A 59 -0.87 -8.07 1.20
N GLN A 60 -0.55 -8.33 -0.06
CA GLN A 60 -1.48 -8.11 -1.18
C GLN A 60 -2.79 -8.91 -1.01
N GLU A 61 -2.71 -10.18 -0.62
CA GLU A 61 -3.87 -11.04 -0.34
C GLU A 61 -4.73 -10.48 0.81
N LEU A 62 -4.11 -9.97 1.87
CA LEU A 62 -4.84 -9.29 2.95
C LEU A 62 -5.58 -8.05 2.43
N LEU A 63 -4.94 -7.25 1.59
CA LEU A 63 -5.53 -6.01 1.04
C LEU A 63 -6.66 -6.24 0.03
N GLU A 64 -6.71 -7.40 -0.63
CA GLU A 64 -7.86 -7.78 -1.46
C GLU A 64 -9.11 -8.06 -0.60
N ASN A 65 -8.91 -8.56 0.62
CA ASN A 65 -10.00 -9.05 1.47
C ASN A 65 -10.42 -8.07 2.58
N ILE A 66 -9.63 -7.01 2.83
CA ILE A 66 -9.90 -6.03 3.90
C ILE A 66 -10.51 -4.75 3.32
N PRO A 67 -11.69 -4.31 3.80
CA PRO A 67 -12.26 -3.00 3.48
C PRO A 67 -11.30 -1.85 3.79
N LEU A 68 -11.24 -0.83 2.93
CA LEU A 68 -10.33 0.32 3.10
C LEU A 68 -10.54 0.99 4.46
N GLU A 69 -11.77 1.06 4.96
CA GLU A 69 -12.06 1.72 6.24
C GLU A 69 -11.33 1.05 7.41
N HIS A 70 -11.16 -0.27 7.37
CA HIS A 70 -10.43 -1.01 8.39
C HIS A 70 -8.92 -0.78 8.30
N MET A 71 -8.38 -0.66 7.09
CA MET A 71 -6.96 -0.32 6.89
C MET A 71 -6.65 1.08 7.39
N GLN A 72 -7.51 2.07 7.08
CA GLN A 72 -7.35 3.44 7.56
C GLN A 72 -7.42 3.51 9.08
N LEU A 73 -8.44 2.88 9.69
CA LEU A 73 -8.57 2.81 11.14
C LEU A 73 -7.34 2.19 11.80
N THR A 74 -6.81 1.10 11.24
CA THR A 74 -5.60 0.45 11.75
C THR A 74 -4.39 1.38 11.66
N SER A 75 -4.25 2.12 10.55
CA SER A 75 -3.18 3.10 10.40
C SER A 75 -3.28 4.26 11.39
N ASP A 76 -4.51 4.72 11.68
CA ASP A 76 -4.77 5.76 12.68
C ASP A 76 -4.41 5.28 14.09
N ILE A 77 -4.77 4.04 14.44
CA ILE A 77 -4.41 3.43 15.72
C ILE A 77 -2.89 3.33 15.88
N ILE A 78 -2.17 2.84 14.85
CA ILE A 78 -0.70 2.75 14.87
C ILE A 78 -0.08 4.14 15.00
N SER A 79 -0.55 5.12 14.22
CA SER A 79 -0.04 6.50 14.27
C SER A 79 -0.26 7.14 15.64
N TYR A 80 -1.44 6.92 16.23
CA TYR A 80 -1.74 7.34 17.58
C TYR A 80 -0.82 6.67 18.60
N ALA A 81 -0.58 5.36 18.49
CA ALA A 81 0.29 4.62 19.39
C ALA A 81 1.73 5.14 19.34
N ILE A 82 2.31 5.33 18.15
CA ILE A 82 3.67 5.88 17.97
C ILE A 82 3.77 7.26 18.62
N LYS A 83 2.79 8.13 18.37
CA LYS A 83 2.76 9.50 18.91
C LYS A 83 2.71 9.55 20.43
N ASN A 84 1.98 8.63 21.06
CA ASN A 84 1.73 8.68 22.50
C ASN A 84 2.67 7.80 23.34
N LEU A 85 3.21 6.72 22.76
CA LEU A 85 4.02 5.75 23.50
C LEU A 85 5.53 6.04 23.41
N ASN A 86 5.96 6.93 22.52
CA ASN A 86 7.37 7.29 22.32
C ASN A 86 8.27 6.05 22.05
N VAL A 87 7.68 5.02 21.43
CA VAL A 87 8.36 3.76 21.05
C VAL A 87 8.50 3.66 19.54
N GLN A 88 9.57 3.02 19.09
CA GLN A 88 9.67 2.54 17.71
C GLN A 88 8.93 1.21 17.61
N LEU A 89 7.88 1.17 16.81
CA LEU A 89 7.22 -0.07 16.43
C LEU A 89 8.05 -0.77 15.35
N ASN A 90 8.12 -2.10 15.46
CA ASN A 90 8.69 -2.92 14.40
C ASN A 90 7.84 -2.76 13.12
N GLN A 91 8.49 -2.58 11.97
CA GLN A 91 7.80 -2.38 10.69
C GLN A 91 7.17 -3.65 10.11
N ASN A 92 7.41 -4.80 10.75
CA ASN A 92 6.85 -6.10 10.35
C ASN A 92 5.51 -6.45 11.06
N ILE A 93 4.82 -5.47 11.64
CA ILE A 93 3.47 -5.65 12.23
C ILE A 93 2.42 -5.37 11.17
#